data_AF-A0A6A3HB33-F1
#
_entry.id   AF-A0A6A3HB33-F1
#
_cell.length_a   1.000
_cell.length_b   1.000
_cell.length_c   1.000
_cell.angle_alpha   90.00
_cell.angle_beta   90.00
_cell.angle_gamma   90.00
#
_symmetry.space_group_name_H-M   'P 1'
#
loop_
_entity.id
_entity.type
_entity.pdbx_description
1 polymer ?
#
loop_
_entity_poly.entity_id
_entity_poly.type
_entity_poly.pdbx_seq_one_letter_code
_entity_poly.pdbx_strand_id
1 'polypeptide(L)'
;MNDALKTAMRDVAELGADMEDGDDLERGLSDGEELGELGEDLGDYERLQAAVKAVAGGEMTYRASEEAYSINRMRIQRRVSGEVRMTARNGATPVLTKGEEAGILEAFEKRTDHAQCMTGQELAAFVRKCIEDSPHERVVPAKFPSLRWIKRFQKRHSSFFSQRKAQRLDECRAKASTTENVTRFFDQLSETFKLAQKVEALETTHAMQENLDKRTVELNEQARVQKLERATLAEKKKQHAETVEEDKVAHQAWMRDRDATLSELHGLQQENAKIGDYSKAVNEWISKCRNAEREMKAAQNDYNGLQCIVANLEKELKDS
;
A
#
# COMPACT_ATOMS: atom_id res chain seq x y z
N MET A 1 -32.33 10.17 8.84
CA MET A 1 -32.90 10.72 7.60
C MET A 1 -34.05 11.62 8.01
N ASN A 2 -33.84 12.94 7.98
CA ASN A 2 -34.71 13.92 8.62
C ASN A 2 -36.12 13.93 8.03
N ASP A 3 -37.14 13.87 8.88
CA ASP A 3 -38.55 13.99 8.51
C ASP A 3 -38.84 15.28 7.73
N ALA A 4 -38.06 16.33 7.95
CA ALA A 4 -38.12 17.57 7.16
C ALA A 4 -37.83 17.37 5.66
N LEU A 5 -36.96 16.42 5.31
CA LEU A 5 -36.66 16.11 3.89
C LEU A 5 -37.82 15.33 3.25
N LYS A 6 -38.48 14.44 4.02
CA LYS A 6 -39.67 13.70 3.55
C LYS A 6 -40.87 14.63 3.40
N THR A 7 -41.06 15.60 4.29
CA THR A 7 -42.12 16.61 4.17
C THR A 7 -41.87 17.53 2.97
N ALA A 8 -40.65 18.03 2.78
CA ALA A 8 -40.33 18.86 1.62
C ALA A 8 -40.49 18.12 0.28
N MET A 9 -40.19 16.82 0.22
CA MET A 9 -40.43 16.01 -0.99
C MET A 9 -41.91 15.69 -1.20
N ARG A 10 -42.73 15.63 -0.14
CA ARG A 10 -44.18 15.46 -0.23
C ARG A 10 -44.87 16.76 -0.69
N ASP A 11 -44.44 17.90 -0.19
CA ASP A 11 -44.97 19.22 -0.58
C ASP A 11 -44.65 19.57 -2.04
N VAL A 12 -43.48 19.14 -2.54
CA VAL A 12 -43.12 19.26 -3.97
C VAL A 12 -43.93 18.32 -4.85
N ALA A 13 -44.33 17.15 -4.34
CA ALA A 13 -45.20 16.20 -5.05
C ALA A 13 -46.67 16.65 -5.07
N GLU A 14 -47.17 17.27 -4.00
CA GLU A 14 -48.54 17.81 -3.93
C GLU A 14 -48.71 19.08 -4.80
N LEU A 15 -47.67 19.90 -4.96
CA LEU A 15 -47.67 21.01 -5.94
C LEU A 15 -47.67 20.55 -7.41
N GLY A 16 -47.47 19.25 -7.68
CA GLY A 16 -47.56 18.66 -9.00
C GLY A 16 -48.95 18.10 -9.36
N ALA A 17 -49.88 18.05 -8.40
CA ALA A 17 -51.17 17.36 -8.56
C ALA A 17 -52.33 18.25 -9.08
N ASP A 18 -52.18 19.58 -9.13
CA ASP A 18 -53.23 20.50 -9.60
C ASP A 18 -53.11 20.86 -11.10
N MET A 19 -52.66 19.92 -11.93
CA MET A 19 -52.48 20.13 -13.39
C MET A 19 -53.41 19.27 -14.26
N GLU A 20 -54.61 18.95 -13.76
CA GLU A 20 -55.73 18.51 -14.59
C GLU A 20 -56.70 19.67 -14.78
N ASP A 21 -56.64 20.30 -15.96
CA ASP A 21 -57.78 20.68 -16.81
C ASP A 21 -57.41 21.80 -17.79
N GLY A 22 -57.84 21.61 -19.04
CA GLY A 22 -58.23 22.71 -19.92
C GLY A 22 -57.22 23.15 -20.99
N ASP A 23 -57.43 22.60 -22.18
CA ASP A 23 -57.56 23.36 -23.44
C ASP A 23 -56.55 24.47 -23.74
N ASP A 24 -55.64 24.18 -24.66
CA ASP A 24 -55.23 25.12 -25.72
C ASP A 24 -54.36 24.36 -26.75
N LEU A 25 -55.01 23.44 -27.45
CA LEU A 25 -54.44 22.73 -28.60
C LEU A 25 -55.10 23.16 -29.90
N GLU A 26 -55.38 24.45 -30.09
CA GLU A 26 -55.84 24.95 -31.37
C GLU A 26 -55.55 26.45 -31.56
N ARG A 27 -54.47 26.74 -32.30
CA ARG A 27 -54.44 27.70 -33.43
C ARG A 27 -53.00 28.08 -33.77
N GLY A 28 -52.67 27.93 -35.06
CA GLY A 28 -51.67 28.79 -35.70
C GLY A 28 -50.44 28.11 -36.28
N LEU A 29 -50.60 27.07 -37.11
CA LEU A 29 -49.65 26.78 -38.19
C LEU A 29 -50.42 26.38 -39.46
N SER A 30 -51.21 27.33 -39.98
CA SER A 30 -51.48 27.37 -41.41
C SER A 30 -50.25 27.97 -42.06
N ASP A 31 -49.41 27.11 -42.63
CA ASP A 31 -48.66 27.36 -43.87
C ASP A 31 -48.06 26.00 -44.24
N GLY A 32 -48.52 25.46 -45.36
CA GLY A 32 -48.17 24.13 -45.83
C GLY A 32 -46.66 24.00 -46.08
N GLU A 33 -46.00 23.20 -45.27
CA GLU A 33 -44.72 22.59 -45.61
C GLU A 33 -44.90 21.08 -45.31
N GLU A 34 -45.02 20.31 -46.40
CA GLU A 34 -45.16 18.87 -46.46
C GLU A 34 -44.39 18.14 -45.35
N LEU A 35 -45.10 17.22 -44.68
CA LEU A 35 -44.59 16.27 -43.70
C LEU A 35 -43.60 15.30 -44.36
N GLY A 36 -42.37 15.76 -44.58
CA GLY A 36 -41.25 14.89 -44.96
C GLY A 36 -40.72 14.08 -43.77
N GLU A 37 -41.05 12.78 -43.79
CA GLU A 37 -40.10 11.68 -43.56
C GLU A 37 -39.37 11.64 -42.21
N LEU A 38 -39.98 11.02 -41.21
CA LEU A 38 -39.25 10.34 -40.12
C LEU A 38 -39.62 8.85 -39.97
N GLY A 39 -40.52 8.34 -40.81
CA GLY A 39 -40.91 6.92 -40.88
C GLY A 39 -40.46 6.17 -42.15
N GLU A 40 -40.01 6.87 -43.19
CA GLU A 40 -39.72 6.26 -44.51
C GLU A 40 -38.26 5.81 -44.70
N ASP A 41 -37.34 6.28 -43.85
CA ASP A 41 -35.88 6.17 -44.02
C ASP A 41 -35.30 4.76 -43.79
N LEU A 42 -35.87 3.97 -42.86
CA LEU A 42 -35.36 2.62 -42.52
C LEU A 42 -35.71 1.61 -43.63
N GLY A 43 -36.95 1.65 -44.11
CA GLY A 43 -37.40 0.79 -45.21
C GLY A 43 -36.74 1.15 -46.55
N ASP A 44 -36.44 2.42 -46.81
CA ASP A 44 -35.66 2.82 -48.00
C ASP A 44 -34.17 2.39 -47.90
N TYR A 45 -33.56 2.47 -46.72
CA TYR A 45 -32.18 2.03 -46.52
C TYR A 45 -31.99 0.51 -46.69
N GLU A 46 -32.89 -0.29 -46.13
CA GLU A 46 -32.84 -1.75 -46.28
C GLU A 46 -33.06 -2.19 -47.72
N ARG A 47 -34.02 -1.57 -48.42
CA ARG A 47 -34.25 -1.78 -49.86
C ARG A 47 -33.02 -1.40 -50.69
N LEU A 48 -32.36 -0.28 -50.35
CA LEU A 48 -31.14 0.16 -51.02
C LEU A 48 -29.98 -0.80 -50.79
N GLN A 49 -29.84 -1.33 -49.57
CA GLN A 49 -28.81 -2.29 -49.24
C GLN A 49 -29.01 -3.63 -49.97
N ALA A 50 -30.26 -4.10 -50.06
CA ALA A 50 -30.61 -5.29 -50.83
C ALA A 50 -30.35 -5.09 -52.34
N ALA A 51 -30.76 -3.95 -52.89
CA ALA A 51 -30.55 -3.60 -54.30
C ALA A 51 -29.06 -3.54 -54.67
N VAL A 52 -28.24 -2.88 -53.85
CA VAL A 52 -26.79 -2.79 -54.07
C VAL A 52 -26.12 -4.17 -53.96
N LYS A 53 -26.53 -5.00 -53.00
CA LYS A 53 -26.00 -6.36 -52.83
C LYS A 53 -26.31 -7.25 -54.03
N ALA A 54 -27.55 -7.23 -54.52
CA ALA A 54 -27.97 -8.06 -55.64
C ALA A 54 -27.30 -7.65 -56.96
N VAL A 55 -27.09 -6.35 -57.18
CA VAL A 55 -26.35 -5.87 -58.37
C VAL A 55 -24.85 -6.13 -58.25
N ALA A 56 -24.24 -5.91 -57.07
CA ALA A 56 -22.83 -6.18 -56.83
C ALA A 56 -22.50 -7.68 -56.90
N GLY A 57 -23.43 -8.55 -56.50
CA GLY A 57 -23.33 -10.00 -56.60
C GLY A 57 -23.56 -10.57 -58.00
N GLY A 58 -23.92 -9.73 -58.98
CA GLY A 58 -24.20 -10.16 -60.35
C GLY A 58 -25.54 -10.88 -60.53
N GLU A 59 -26.40 -10.91 -59.50
CA GLU A 59 -27.70 -11.58 -59.51
C GLU A 59 -28.73 -10.83 -60.38
N MET A 60 -28.56 -9.51 -60.53
CA MET A 60 -29.44 -8.67 -61.35
C MET A 60 -28.73 -7.49 -61.98
N THR A 61 -29.28 -6.99 -63.10
CA THR A 61 -28.78 -5.76 -63.75
C THR A 61 -29.30 -4.51 -63.06
N TYR A 62 -28.64 -3.36 -63.25
CA TYR A 62 -29.09 -2.08 -62.71
C TYR A 62 -30.55 -1.73 -63.06
N ARG A 63 -31.02 -2.11 -64.25
CA ARG A 63 -32.41 -1.87 -64.69
C ARG A 63 -33.40 -2.79 -63.97
N ALA A 64 -33.06 -4.08 -63.84
CA ALA A 64 -33.89 -5.04 -63.11
C ALA A 64 -33.98 -4.68 -61.61
N SER A 65 -32.89 -4.16 -61.04
CA SER A 65 -32.86 -3.70 -59.65
C SER A 65 -33.71 -2.45 -59.40
N GLU A 66 -33.71 -1.50 -60.35
CA GLU A 66 -34.56 -0.30 -60.30
C GLU A 66 -36.04 -0.67 -60.29
N GLU A 67 -36.46 -1.64 -61.10
CA GLU A 67 -37.84 -2.13 -61.15
C GLU A 67 -38.22 -2.93 -59.88
N ALA A 68 -37.34 -3.82 -59.41
CA ALA A 68 -37.61 -4.69 -58.26
C ALA A 68 -37.65 -3.93 -56.92
N TYR A 69 -36.77 -2.94 -56.74
CA TYR A 69 -36.65 -2.21 -55.48
C TYR A 69 -37.24 -0.80 -55.53
N SER A 70 -37.68 -0.33 -56.70
CA SER A 70 -38.17 1.05 -56.92
C SER A 70 -37.15 2.13 -56.52
N ILE A 71 -35.86 1.83 -56.68
CA ILE A 71 -34.74 2.73 -56.36
C ILE A 71 -34.04 3.14 -57.64
N ASN A 72 -33.86 4.44 -57.83
CA ASN A 72 -33.21 5.00 -59.01
C ASN A 72 -31.85 4.32 -59.31
N ARG A 73 -31.67 3.85 -60.55
CA ARG A 73 -30.45 3.11 -60.95
C ARG A 73 -29.15 3.84 -60.65
N MET A 74 -29.11 5.16 -60.75
CA MET A 74 -27.90 5.96 -60.50
C MET A 74 -27.53 5.94 -59.01
N ARG A 75 -28.53 5.87 -58.12
CA ARG A 75 -28.32 5.78 -56.67
C ARG A 75 -27.66 4.45 -56.29
N ILE A 76 -28.02 3.37 -56.98
CA ILE A 76 -27.43 2.03 -56.84
C ILE A 76 -26.03 2.02 -57.47
N GLN A 77 -25.89 2.48 -58.72
CA GLN A 77 -24.63 2.49 -59.47
C GLN A 77 -23.51 3.21 -58.73
N ARG A 78 -23.76 4.40 -58.20
CA ARG A 78 -22.75 5.19 -57.45
C ARG A 78 -22.29 4.50 -56.16
N ARG A 79 -23.09 3.60 -55.59
CA ARG A 79 -22.77 2.82 -54.40
C ARG A 79 -22.05 1.51 -54.75
N VAL A 80 -22.44 0.85 -55.83
CA VAL A 80 -21.73 -0.32 -56.38
C VAL A 80 -20.33 0.07 -56.86
N SER A 81 -20.18 1.23 -57.51
CA SER A 81 -18.88 1.75 -57.95
C SER A 81 -17.99 2.30 -56.82
N GLY A 82 -18.52 2.43 -55.60
CA GLY A 82 -17.81 2.97 -54.45
C GLY A 82 -17.65 4.50 -54.44
N GLU A 83 -18.24 5.22 -55.40
CA GLU A 83 -18.22 6.69 -55.45
C GLU A 83 -18.93 7.30 -54.22
N VAL A 84 -19.96 6.63 -53.71
CA VAL A 84 -20.76 7.06 -52.56
C VAL A 84 -20.85 5.93 -51.54
N ARG A 85 -20.57 6.24 -50.27
CA ARG A 85 -20.74 5.27 -49.16
C ARG A 85 -22.21 4.87 -49.02
N MET A 86 -22.47 3.61 -48.64
CA MET A 86 -23.84 3.10 -48.44
C MET A 86 -24.67 3.97 -47.47
N THR A 87 -24.04 4.43 -46.40
CA THR A 87 -24.65 5.26 -45.35
C THR A 87 -24.72 6.76 -45.68
N ALA A 88 -24.19 7.20 -46.83
CA ALA A 88 -24.21 8.60 -47.21
C ALA A 88 -25.63 9.05 -47.57
N ARG A 89 -26.07 10.13 -46.93
CA ARG A 89 -27.33 10.82 -47.23
C ARG A 89 -27.13 11.83 -48.36
N ASN A 90 -28.22 12.15 -49.05
CA ASN A 90 -28.21 13.22 -50.04
C ASN A 90 -28.06 14.58 -49.34
N GLY A 91 -27.15 15.43 -49.83
CA GLY A 91 -26.93 16.77 -49.30
C GLY A 91 -25.50 17.02 -48.85
N ALA A 92 -25.25 18.25 -48.37
CA ALA A 92 -23.95 18.65 -47.85
C ALA A 92 -23.60 17.87 -46.58
N THR A 93 -22.30 17.60 -46.38
CA THR A 93 -21.79 16.99 -45.16
C THR A 93 -22.23 17.81 -43.94
N PRO A 94 -22.80 17.17 -42.89
CA PRO A 94 -23.24 17.90 -41.71
C PRO A 94 -22.06 18.60 -41.04
N VAL A 95 -22.31 19.82 -40.58
CA VAL A 95 -21.30 20.65 -39.89
C VAL A 95 -20.93 20.09 -38.53
N LEU A 96 -21.77 19.24 -37.91
CA LEU A 96 -21.49 18.53 -36.68
C LEU A 96 -21.33 17.03 -36.94
N THR A 97 -20.40 16.39 -36.25
CA THR A 97 -20.31 14.93 -36.20
C THR A 97 -21.44 14.39 -35.31
N LYS A 98 -21.77 13.11 -35.48
CA LYS A 98 -22.76 12.44 -34.62
C LYS A 98 -22.38 12.48 -33.14
N GLY A 99 -21.09 12.37 -32.82
CA GLY A 99 -20.58 12.43 -31.46
C GLY A 99 -20.72 13.81 -30.83
N GLU A 100 -20.45 14.87 -31.59
CA GLU A 100 -20.65 16.25 -31.12
C GLU A 100 -22.12 16.59 -30.93
N GLU A 101 -22.98 16.15 -31.86
CA GLU A 101 -24.43 16.30 -31.73
C GLU A 101 -24.95 15.59 -30.46
N ALA A 102 -24.46 14.39 -30.15
CA ALA A 102 -24.77 13.69 -28.90
C ALA A 102 -24.22 14.43 -27.65
N GLY A 103 -22.99 14.93 -27.69
CA GLY A 103 -22.40 15.69 -26.58
C GLY A 103 -23.13 17.01 -26.29
N ILE A 104 -23.62 17.68 -27.33
CA ILE A 104 -24.48 18.87 -27.17
C ILE A 104 -25.78 18.51 -26.45
N LEU A 105 -26.40 17.38 -26.80
CA LEU A 105 -27.62 16.92 -26.15
C LEU A 105 -27.38 16.54 -24.68
N GLU A 106 -26.31 15.82 -24.37
CA GLU A 106 -25.94 15.48 -22.99
C GLU A 106 -25.70 16.73 -22.14
N ALA A 107 -24.99 17.73 -22.68
CA ALA A 107 -24.75 18.99 -21.99
C ALA A 107 -26.05 19.81 -21.79
N PHE A 108 -26.98 19.71 -22.74
CA PHE A 108 -28.30 20.33 -22.63
C PHE A 108 -29.17 19.64 -21.57
N GLU A 109 -29.13 18.31 -21.50
CA GLU A 109 -29.82 17.51 -20.49
C GLU A 109 -29.34 17.88 -19.08
N LYS A 110 -28.03 17.92 -18.84
CA LYS A 110 -27.46 18.36 -17.55
C LYS A 110 -27.91 19.76 -17.15
N ARG A 111 -27.99 20.71 -18.10
CA ARG A 111 -28.52 22.05 -17.78
C ARG A 111 -30.00 22.03 -17.43
N THR A 112 -30.76 21.15 -18.07
CA THR A 112 -32.18 20.94 -17.79
C THR A 112 -32.37 20.35 -16.40
N ASP A 113 -31.51 19.43 -15.95
CA ASP A 113 -31.51 18.90 -14.57
C ASP A 113 -31.30 20.00 -13.52
N HIS A 114 -30.52 21.03 -13.86
CA HIS A 114 -30.32 22.22 -13.03
C HIS A 114 -31.43 23.26 -13.22
N ALA A 115 -32.53 22.86 -13.86
CA ALA A 115 -33.68 23.69 -14.18
C ALA A 115 -33.30 24.98 -14.94
N GLN A 116 -32.28 24.96 -15.80
CA GLN A 116 -31.88 26.12 -16.62
C GLN A 116 -32.48 26.04 -18.02
N CYS A 117 -33.21 27.08 -18.41
CA CYS A 117 -33.76 27.21 -19.76
C CYS A 117 -32.84 28.03 -20.63
N MET A 118 -32.96 27.87 -21.96
CA MET A 118 -32.26 28.73 -22.90
C MET A 118 -33.13 29.06 -24.11
N THR A 119 -32.95 30.26 -24.62
CA THR A 119 -33.53 30.74 -25.87
C THR A 119 -32.86 30.07 -27.08
N GLY A 120 -33.49 30.15 -28.24
CA GLY A 120 -32.89 29.65 -29.48
C GLY A 120 -31.57 30.36 -29.86
N GLN A 121 -31.38 31.61 -29.42
CA GLN A 121 -30.12 32.34 -29.61
C GLN A 121 -29.02 31.85 -28.67
N GLU A 122 -29.34 31.60 -27.40
CA GLU A 122 -28.40 31.02 -26.44
C GLU A 122 -27.99 29.60 -26.85
N LEU A 123 -28.94 28.80 -27.35
CA LEU A 123 -28.62 27.48 -27.91
C LEU A 123 -27.71 27.59 -29.14
N ALA A 124 -27.91 28.61 -30.00
CA ALA A 124 -27.03 28.85 -31.13
C ALA A 124 -25.59 29.21 -30.69
N ALA A 125 -25.47 30.09 -29.69
CA ALA A 125 -24.17 30.47 -29.11
C ALA A 125 -23.49 29.27 -28.41
N PHE A 126 -24.27 28.46 -27.71
CA PHE A 126 -23.78 27.24 -27.06
C PHE A 126 -23.22 26.24 -28.07
N VAL A 127 -23.99 25.93 -29.13
CA VAL A 127 -23.54 25.04 -30.20
C VAL A 127 -22.30 25.59 -30.91
N ARG A 128 -22.23 26.91 -31.13
CA ARG A 128 -21.04 27.55 -31.70
C ARG A 128 -19.81 27.31 -30.84
N LYS A 129 -19.92 27.52 -29.53
CA LYS A 129 -18.84 27.29 -28.58
C LYS A 129 -18.39 25.82 -28.56
N CYS A 130 -19.33 24.86 -28.57
CA CYS A 130 -19.00 23.44 -28.64
C CYS A 130 -18.21 23.07 -29.90
N ILE A 131 -18.40 23.79 -31.02
CA ILE A 131 -17.64 23.57 -32.26
C ILE A 131 -16.24 24.18 -32.17
N GLU A 132 -16.12 25.35 -31.55
CA GLU A 132 -14.83 26.02 -31.33
C GLU A 132 -13.93 25.24 -30.38
N ASP A 133 -14.53 24.61 -29.35
CA ASP A 133 -13.83 23.77 -28.38
C ASP A 133 -13.56 22.33 -28.91
N SER A 134 -14.03 21.99 -30.11
CA SER A 134 -13.88 20.65 -30.68
C SER A 134 -12.49 20.42 -31.27
N PRO A 135 -11.87 19.24 -31.10
CA PRO A 135 -10.56 18.92 -31.67
C PRO A 135 -10.57 18.71 -33.19
N HIS A 136 -11.71 18.85 -33.84
CA HIS A 136 -11.90 18.52 -35.25
C HIS A 136 -11.80 19.76 -36.15
N GLU A 137 -10.79 19.78 -37.01
CA GLU A 137 -10.57 20.85 -37.97
C GLU A 137 -11.64 20.86 -39.07
N ARG A 138 -12.38 21.98 -39.20
CA ARG A 138 -13.39 22.17 -40.25
C ARG A 138 -13.61 23.65 -40.58
N VAL A 139 -14.10 23.91 -41.80
CA VAL A 139 -14.53 25.25 -42.20
C VAL A 139 -15.97 25.49 -41.73
N VAL A 140 -16.13 26.27 -40.67
CA VAL A 140 -17.45 26.64 -40.12
C VAL A 140 -17.89 27.98 -40.73
N PRO A 141 -19.04 28.05 -41.42
CA PRO A 141 -19.55 29.33 -41.91
C PRO A 141 -19.73 30.35 -40.77
N ALA A 142 -19.44 31.63 -41.01
CA ALA A 142 -19.54 32.67 -39.98
C ALA A 142 -20.97 32.80 -39.39
N LYS A 143 -22.00 32.55 -40.20
CA LYS A 143 -23.42 32.60 -39.79
C LYS A 143 -23.93 31.27 -39.22
N PHE A 144 -23.06 30.28 -39.01
CA PHE A 144 -23.43 28.98 -38.45
C PHE A 144 -23.20 28.98 -36.93
N PRO A 145 -24.12 28.42 -36.12
CA PRO A 145 -25.43 27.88 -36.51
C PRO A 145 -26.46 29.01 -36.70
N SER A 146 -27.26 28.92 -37.78
CA SER A 146 -28.37 29.85 -38.00
C SER A 146 -29.61 29.44 -37.19
N LEU A 147 -30.50 30.38 -36.89
CA LEU A 147 -31.76 30.06 -36.19
C LEU A 147 -32.62 29.03 -36.94
N ARG A 148 -32.57 29.02 -38.28
CA ARG A 148 -33.24 27.98 -39.09
C ARG A 148 -32.63 26.60 -38.86
N TRP A 149 -31.31 26.53 -38.74
CA TRP A 149 -30.62 25.30 -38.39
C TRP A 149 -31.00 24.84 -36.98
N ILE A 150 -31.06 25.74 -36.02
CA ILE A 150 -31.45 25.45 -34.62
C ILE A 150 -32.88 24.91 -34.56
N LYS A 151 -33.84 25.53 -35.25
CA LYS A 151 -35.22 25.01 -35.32
C LYS A 151 -35.27 23.58 -35.86
N ARG A 152 -34.49 23.30 -36.93
CA ARG A 152 -34.38 21.94 -37.49
C ARG A 152 -33.70 20.97 -36.52
N PHE A 153 -32.67 21.42 -35.80
CA PHE A 153 -31.97 20.64 -34.78
C PHE A 153 -32.93 20.25 -33.65
N GLN A 154 -33.68 21.21 -33.12
CA GLN A 154 -34.70 20.96 -32.10
C GLN A 154 -35.79 20.01 -32.59
N LYS A 155 -36.25 20.15 -33.85
CA LYS A 155 -37.24 19.24 -34.44
C LYS A 155 -36.71 17.81 -34.55
N ARG A 156 -35.45 17.62 -34.96
CA ARG A 156 -34.80 16.29 -35.02
C ARG A 156 -34.70 15.62 -33.65
N HIS A 157 -34.55 16.40 -32.59
CA HIS A 157 -34.39 15.93 -31.21
C HIS A 157 -35.57 16.34 -30.33
N SER A 158 -36.79 16.29 -30.88
CA SER A 158 -37.99 16.77 -30.19
C SER A 158 -38.27 16.08 -28.86
N SER A 159 -37.78 14.85 -28.66
CA SER A 159 -37.83 14.15 -27.37
C SER A 159 -37.00 14.84 -26.27
N PHE A 160 -35.92 15.53 -26.63
CA PHE A 160 -35.04 16.25 -25.70
C PHE A 160 -35.45 17.72 -25.53
N PHE A 161 -36.16 18.29 -26.51
CA PHE A 161 -36.55 19.69 -26.50
C PHE A 161 -38.04 19.87 -26.25
N SER A 162 -38.40 20.32 -25.05
CA SER A 162 -39.74 20.81 -24.76
C SER A 162 -39.79 22.34 -24.88
N GLN A 163 -40.69 22.86 -25.71
CA GLN A 163 -41.02 24.29 -25.73
C GLN A 163 -41.99 24.62 -24.59
N ARG A 164 -41.50 24.66 -23.34
CA ARG A 164 -42.23 25.39 -22.30
C ARG A 164 -41.87 26.87 -22.46
N LYS A 165 -42.86 27.78 -22.42
CA LYS A 165 -42.56 29.22 -22.39
C LYS A 165 -41.60 29.46 -21.23
N ALA A 166 -40.36 29.88 -21.50
CA ALA A 166 -39.35 30.20 -20.47
C ALA A 166 -39.95 31.12 -19.38
N GLN A 167 -40.84 32.02 -19.79
CA GLN A 167 -41.69 32.85 -18.92
C GLN A 167 -42.39 32.07 -17.80
N ARG A 168 -42.96 30.89 -18.05
CA ARG A 168 -43.64 30.10 -16.99
C ARG A 168 -42.66 29.56 -15.95
N LEU A 169 -41.46 29.16 -16.37
CA LEU A 169 -40.43 28.70 -15.43
C LEU A 169 -39.77 29.88 -14.72
N ASP A 170 -39.58 31.02 -15.39
CA ASP A 170 -39.11 32.25 -14.78
C ASP A 170 -40.14 32.82 -13.79
N GLU A 171 -41.44 32.72 -14.09
CA GLU A 171 -42.53 33.02 -13.18
C GLU A 171 -42.53 32.06 -11.97
N CYS A 172 -42.35 30.76 -12.19
CA CYS A 172 -42.19 29.80 -11.09
C CYS A 172 -40.96 30.11 -10.23
N ARG A 173 -39.82 30.46 -10.83
CA ARG A 173 -38.61 30.87 -10.10
C ARG A 173 -38.83 32.18 -9.35
N ALA A 174 -39.48 33.16 -9.97
CA ALA A 174 -39.81 34.44 -9.34
C ALA A 174 -40.78 34.24 -8.17
N LYS A 175 -41.80 33.39 -8.32
CA LYS A 175 -42.73 33.00 -7.24
C LYS A 175 -42.02 32.25 -6.12
N ALA A 176 -41.06 31.38 -6.45
CA ALA A 176 -40.27 30.65 -5.45
C ALA A 176 -39.20 31.52 -4.78
N SER A 177 -38.80 32.64 -5.39
CA SER A 177 -37.81 33.61 -4.88
C SER A 177 -38.43 34.57 -3.86
N THR A 178 -39.18 34.04 -2.90
CA THR A 178 -39.67 34.79 -1.75
C THR A 178 -38.51 35.05 -0.77
N THR A 179 -38.61 36.14 -0.01
CA THR A 179 -37.64 36.47 1.05
C THR A 179 -37.45 35.30 2.01
N GLU A 180 -38.52 34.56 2.34
CA GLU A 180 -38.48 33.40 3.23
C GLU A 180 -37.64 32.26 2.66
N ASN A 181 -37.86 31.91 1.39
CA ASN A 181 -37.10 30.82 0.75
C ASN A 181 -35.62 31.17 0.58
N VAL A 182 -35.33 32.42 0.22
CA VAL A 182 -33.96 32.90 0.08
C VAL A 182 -33.27 32.91 1.45
N THR A 183 -33.93 33.44 2.49
CA THR A 183 -33.40 33.45 3.87
C THR A 183 -33.16 32.03 4.37
N ARG A 184 -34.13 31.13 4.20
CA ARG A 184 -34.02 29.71 4.58
C ARG A 184 -32.82 29.04 3.90
N PHE A 185 -32.59 29.31 2.62
CA PHE A 185 -31.44 28.76 1.89
C PHE A 185 -30.11 29.26 2.47
N PHE A 186 -29.99 30.56 2.76
CA PHE A 186 -28.78 31.11 3.36
C PHE A 186 -28.56 30.64 4.81
N ASP A 187 -29.64 30.45 5.58
CA ASP A 187 -29.57 29.87 6.92
C ASP A 187 -29.09 28.42 6.86
N GLN A 188 -29.62 27.62 5.94
CA GLN A 188 -29.16 26.25 5.71
C GLN A 188 -27.69 26.22 5.30
N LEU A 189 -27.26 27.10 4.38
CA LEU A 189 -25.85 27.22 4.00
C LEU A 189 -24.98 27.58 5.20
N SER A 190 -25.39 28.55 6.01
CA SER A 190 -24.69 28.96 7.24
C SER A 190 -24.53 27.78 8.21
N GLU A 191 -25.59 27.01 8.43
CA GLU A 191 -25.54 25.82 9.29
C GLU A 191 -24.64 24.72 8.71
N THR A 192 -24.68 24.48 7.40
CA THR A 192 -23.76 23.51 6.77
C THR A 192 -22.30 23.94 6.91
N PHE A 193 -22.02 25.24 6.82
CA PHE A 193 -20.67 25.77 7.00
C PHE A 193 -20.20 25.62 8.45
N LYS A 194 -21.06 25.91 9.44
CA LYS A 194 -20.76 25.67 10.86
C LYS A 194 -20.52 24.20 11.15
N LEU A 195 -21.30 23.29 10.54
CA LEU A 195 -21.10 21.85 10.66
C LEU A 195 -19.75 21.43 10.07
N ALA A 196 -19.38 21.95 8.90
CA ALA A 196 -18.09 21.65 8.28
C ALA A 196 -16.92 22.07 9.18
N GLN A 197 -16.97 23.26 9.78
CA GLN A 197 -15.96 23.72 10.75
C GLN A 197 -15.89 22.82 12.00
N LYS A 198 -17.03 22.34 12.49
CA LYS A 198 -17.06 21.40 13.63
C LYS A 198 -16.44 20.05 13.27
N VAL A 199 -16.68 19.55 12.07
CA VAL A 199 -16.07 18.29 11.58
C VAL A 199 -14.56 18.44 11.51
N GLU A 200 -14.05 19.54 10.94
CA GLU A 200 -12.61 19.82 10.88
C GLU A 200 -11.99 19.91 12.31
N ALA A 201 -12.67 20.57 13.25
CA ALA A 201 -12.25 20.61 14.64
C ALA A 201 -12.25 19.20 15.29
N LEU A 202 -13.22 18.34 14.98
CA LEU A 202 -13.25 16.96 15.49
C LEU A 202 -12.14 16.11 14.89
N GLU A 203 -11.85 16.26 13.60
CA GLU A 203 -10.75 15.54 12.94
C GLU A 203 -9.39 15.89 13.57
N THR A 204 -9.15 17.17 13.85
CA THR A 204 -7.91 17.61 14.52
C THR A 204 -7.79 17.07 15.96
N THR A 205 -8.90 17.05 16.72
CA THR A 205 -8.88 16.48 18.08
C THR A 205 -8.68 14.96 18.07
N HIS A 206 -9.29 14.24 17.12
CA HIS A 206 -9.08 12.80 16.95
C HIS A 206 -7.62 12.48 16.60
N ALA A 207 -7.03 13.23 15.66
CA ALA A 207 -5.62 13.07 15.31
C ALA A 207 -4.68 13.33 16.50
N MET A 208 -5.01 14.30 17.36
CA MET A 208 -4.27 14.54 18.59
C MET A 208 -4.39 13.37 19.58
N GLN A 209 -5.60 12.81 19.74
CA GLN A 209 -5.83 11.66 20.63
C GLN A 209 -5.08 10.42 20.16
N GLU A 210 -5.12 10.09 18.85
CA GLU A 210 -4.36 8.97 18.30
C GLU A 210 -2.86 9.08 18.57
N ASN A 211 -2.31 10.29 18.48
CA ASN A 211 -0.89 10.53 18.78
C ASN A 211 -0.58 10.32 20.27
N LEU A 212 -1.49 10.71 21.17
CA LEU A 212 -1.36 10.46 22.61
C LEU A 212 -1.42 8.95 22.91
N ASP A 213 -2.32 8.22 22.26
CA ASP A 213 -2.47 6.78 22.45
C ASP A 213 -1.22 6.03 21.95
N LYS A 214 -0.71 6.38 20.77
CA LYS A 214 0.56 5.84 20.23
C LYS A 214 1.72 6.07 21.19
N ARG A 215 1.88 7.29 21.69
CA ARG A 215 2.94 7.64 22.65
C ARG A 215 2.81 6.87 23.96
N THR A 216 1.58 6.59 24.40
CA THR A 216 1.32 5.79 25.60
C THR A 216 1.73 4.33 25.41
N VAL A 217 1.42 3.75 24.25
CA VAL A 217 1.87 2.39 23.88
C VAL A 217 3.40 2.30 23.82
N GLU A 218 4.06 3.28 23.20
CA GLU A 218 5.53 3.34 23.13
C GLU A 218 6.17 3.41 24.52
N LEU A 219 5.65 4.26 25.41
CA LEU A 219 6.15 4.37 26.78
C LEU A 219 5.99 3.05 27.56
N ASN A 220 4.86 2.36 27.38
CA ASN A 220 4.63 1.07 28.03
C ASN A 220 5.60 0.00 27.52
N GLU A 221 5.88 -0.03 26.22
CA GLU A 221 6.84 -0.99 25.65
C GLU A 221 8.27 -0.68 26.12
N GLN A 222 8.66 0.60 26.17
CA GLN A 222 9.95 1.01 26.75
C GLN A 222 10.08 0.57 28.21
N ALA A 223 9.03 0.74 29.02
CA ALA A 223 9.04 0.29 30.41
C ALA A 223 9.18 -1.24 30.52
N ARG A 224 8.54 -1.99 29.62
CA ARG A 224 8.67 -3.46 29.55
C ARG A 224 10.09 -3.89 29.19
N VAL A 225 10.68 -3.26 28.18
CA VAL A 225 12.07 -3.52 27.75
C VAL A 225 13.04 -3.23 28.89
N GLN A 226 12.94 -2.06 29.53
CA GLN A 226 13.80 -1.69 30.66
C GLN A 226 13.69 -2.68 31.83
N LYS A 227 12.47 -3.17 32.12
CA LYS A 227 12.27 -4.19 33.16
C LYS A 227 12.97 -5.49 32.81
N LEU A 228 12.92 -5.91 31.55
CA LEU A 228 13.55 -7.14 31.06
C LEU A 228 15.08 -7.02 31.02
N GLU A 229 15.61 -5.86 30.62
CA GLU A 229 17.05 -5.54 30.72
C GLU A 229 17.55 -5.59 32.17
N ARG A 230 16.81 -5.01 33.11
CA ARG A 230 17.16 -5.09 34.53
C ARG A 230 17.14 -6.53 35.06
N ALA A 231 16.14 -7.32 34.66
CA ALA A 231 16.04 -8.73 35.07
C ALA A 231 17.18 -9.58 34.49
N THR A 232 17.49 -9.42 33.20
CA THR A 232 18.60 -10.13 32.55
C THR A 232 19.96 -9.73 33.13
N LEU A 233 20.15 -8.45 33.46
CA LEU A 233 21.36 -7.98 34.14
C LEU A 233 21.48 -8.58 35.55
N ALA A 234 20.38 -8.67 36.29
CA ALA A 234 20.36 -9.29 37.62
C ALA A 234 20.72 -10.77 37.55
N GLU A 235 20.17 -11.51 36.57
CA GLU A 235 20.48 -12.92 36.37
C GLU A 235 21.95 -13.14 35.98
N LYS A 236 22.48 -12.33 35.06
CA LYS A 236 23.92 -12.36 34.72
C LYS A 236 24.81 -12.11 35.93
N LYS A 237 24.44 -11.17 36.80
CA LYS A 237 25.17 -10.90 38.06
C LYS A 237 25.11 -12.08 39.01
N LYS A 238 23.96 -12.75 39.10
CA LYS A 238 23.78 -13.95 39.92
C LYS A 238 24.66 -15.11 39.42
N GLN A 239 24.61 -15.39 38.12
CA GLN A 239 25.47 -16.41 37.49
C GLN A 239 26.94 -16.10 37.70
N HIS A 240 27.36 -14.84 37.53
CA HIS A 240 28.73 -14.43 37.80
C HIS A 240 29.12 -14.66 39.26
N ALA A 241 28.24 -14.33 40.21
CA ALA A 241 28.50 -14.57 41.63
C ALA A 241 28.63 -16.07 41.95
N GLU A 242 27.80 -16.93 41.37
CA GLU A 242 27.93 -18.40 41.49
C GLU A 242 29.27 -18.89 40.95
N THR A 243 29.66 -18.48 39.73
CA THR A 243 30.96 -18.86 39.16
C THR A 243 32.15 -18.40 40.02
N VAL A 244 32.08 -17.19 40.58
CA VAL A 244 33.12 -16.68 41.48
C VAL A 244 33.22 -17.52 42.75
N GLU A 245 32.10 -17.99 43.28
CA GLU A 245 32.11 -18.82 44.48
C GLU A 245 32.61 -20.24 44.19
N GLU A 246 32.24 -20.82 43.04
CA GLU A 246 32.80 -22.08 42.54
C GLU A 246 34.33 -21.99 42.39
N ASP A 247 34.83 -20.92 41.78
CA ASP A 247 36.28 -20.67 41.62
C ASP A 247 36.99 -20.54 42.97
N LYS A 248 36.37 -19.87 43.96
CA LYS A 248 36.94 -19.81 45.32
C LYS A 248 37.02 -21.18 45.97
N VAL A 249 35.98 -22.00 45.83
CA VAL A 249 35.97 -23.36 46.39
C VAL A 249 37.02 -24.23 45.70
N ALA A 250 37.13 -24.16 44.37
CA ALA A 250 38.14 -24.86 43.60
C ALA A 250 39.56 -24.42 44.00
N HIS A 251 39.79 -23.11 44.15
CA HIS A 251 41.07 -22.58 44.61
C HIS A 251 41.41 -23.04 46.03
N GLN A 252 40.45 -23.04 46.95
CA GLN A 252 40.67 -23.56 48.30
C GLN A 252 40.98 -25.07 48.31
N ALA A 253 40.29 -25.86 47.49
CA ALA A 253 40.57 -27.29 47.36
C ALA A 253 42.00 -27.52 46.85
N TRP A 254 42.41 -26.78 45.81
CA TRP A 254 43.78 -26.82 45.29
C TRP A 254 44.83 -26.43 46.34
N MET A 255 44.57 -25.39 47.14
CA MET A 255 45.45 -24.99 48.23
C MET A 255 45.61 -26.10 49.28
N ARG A 256 44.52 -26.77 49.66
CA ARG A 256 44.59 -27.90 50.62
C ARG A 256 45.40 -29.07 50.07
N ASP A 257 45.19 -29.43 48.81
CA ASP A 257 45.93 -30.53 48.15
C ASP A 257 47.43 -30.22 48.06
N ARG A 258 47.77 -28.97 47.73
CA ARG A 258 49.15 -28.48 47.75
C ARG A 258 49.78 -28.55 49.14
N ASP A 259 49.05 -28.12 50.17
CA ASP A 259 49.57 -28.14 51.55
C ASP A 259 49.72 -29.58 52.07
N ALA A 260 48.85 -30.50 51.64
CA ALA A 260 48.98 -31.93 51.91
C ALA A 260 50.23 -32.53 51.23
N THR A 261 50.44 -32.26 49.95
CA THR A 261 51.65 -32.71 49.23
C THR A 261 52.93 -32.12 49.83
N LEU A 262 52.92 -30.85 50.25
CA LEU A 262 54.07 -30.25 50.95
C LEU A 262 54.32 -30.93 52.31
N SER A 263 53.27 -31.30 53.04
CA SER A 263 53.38 -32.02 54.32
C SER A 263 53.96 -33.42 54.14
N GLU A 264 53.53 -34.16 53.11
CA GLU A 264 54.11 -35.45 52.74
C GLU A 264 55.59 -35.32 52.39
N LEU A 265 55.94 -34.31 51.58
CA LEU A 265 57.32 -34.05 51.17
C LEU A 265 58.22 -33.72 52.35
N HIS A 266 57.72 -32.95 53.33
CA HIS A 266 58.42 -32.67 54.58
C HIS A 266 58.60 -33.94 55.43
N GLY A 267 57.59 -34.82 55.47
CA GLY A 267 57.69 -36.15 56.10
C GLY A 267 58.81 -36.99 55.49
N LEU A 268 58.86 -37.08 54.15
CA LEU A 268 59.92 -37.79 53.43
C LEU A 268 61.31 -37.18 53.67
N GLN A 269 61.42 -35.85 53.74
CA GLN A 269 62.68 -35.18 54.10
C GLN A 269 63.15 -35.57 55.50
N GLN A 270 62.23 -35.67 56.46
CA GLN A 270 62.55 -36.08 57.83
C GLN A 270 62.97 -37.54 57.91
N GLU A 271 62.36 -38.43 57.12
CA GLU A 271 62.80 -39.83 56.99
C GLU A 271 64.19 -39.93 56.35
N ASN A 272 64.45 -39.17 55.28
CA ASN A 272 65.78 -39.10 54.66
C ASN A 272 66.85 -38.60 55.64
N ALA A 273 66.51 -37.65 56.53
CA ALA A 273 67.42 -37.21 57.59
C ALA A 273 67.78 -38.35 58.55
N LYS A 274 66.79 -39.18 58.96
CA LYS A 274 67.04 -40.38 59.76
C LYS A 274 67.96 -41.38 59.05
N ILE A 275 67.76 -41.58 57.74
CA ILE A 275 68.65 -42.43 56.92
C ILE A 275 70.09 -41.87 56.94
N GLY A 276 70.26 -40.55 56.88
CA GLY A 276 71.55 -39.88 57.05
C GLY A 276 72.20 -40.19 58.40
N ASP A 277 71.43 -40.11 59.50
CA ASP A 277 71.91 -40.43 60.84
C ASP A 277 72.28 -41.92 60.98
N TYR A 278 71.47 -42.83 60.44
CA TYR A 278 71.80 -44.26 60.38
C TYR A 278 73.09 -44.50 59.60
N SER A 279 73.26 -43.87 58.44
CA SER A 279 74.48 -43.97 57.64
C SER A 279 75.71 -43.48 58.42
N LYS A 280 75.58 -42.38 59.17
CA LYS A 280 76.64 -41.88 60.05
C LYS A 280 76.99 -42.88 61.15
N ALA A 281 75.99 -43.44 61.83
CA ALA A 281 76.20 -44.43 62.88
C ALA A 281 76.86 -45.72 62.36
N VAL A 282 76.46 -46.19 61.17
CA VAL A 282 77.08 -47.34 60.50
C VAL A 282 78.54 -47.04 60.16
N ASN A 283 78.84 -45.85 59.62
CA ASN A 283 80.21 -45.46 59.31
C ASN A 283 81.08 -45.36 60.57
N GLU A 284 80.56 -44.82 61.67
CA GLU A 284 81.25 -44.81 62.97
C GLU A 284 81.53 -46.22 63.48
N TRP A 285 80.56 -47.13 63.38
CA TRP A 285 80.73 -48.53 63.75
C TRP A 285 81.81 -49.23 62.89
N ILE A 286 81.77 -49.07 61.57
CA ILE A 286 82.81 -49.57 60.65
C ILE A 286 84.18 -49.03 61.05
N SER A 287 84.28 -47.75 61.40
CA SER A 287 85.53 -47.12 61.82
C SER A 287 86.06 -47.71 63.13
N LYS A 288 85.19 -47.96 64.12
CA LYS A 288 85.55 -48.64 65.37
C LYS A 288 86.05 -50.07 65.12
N CYS A 289 85.39 -50.84 64.26
CA CYS A 289 85.83 -52.17 63.86
C CYS A 289 87.23 -52.13 63.22
N ARG A 290 87.48 -51.19 62.29
CA ARG A 290 88.80 -51.01 61.66
C ARG A 290 89.87 -50.59 62.67
N ASN A 291 89.54 -49.81 63.69
CA ASN A 291 90.48 -49.46 64.76
C ASN A 291 90.82 -50.68 65.62
N ALA A 292 89.83 -51.45 66.05
CA ALA A 292 90.05 -52.68 66.80
C ALA A 292 90.89 -53.70 66.01
N GLU A 293 90.66 -53.84 64.70
CA GLU A 293 91.51 -54.66 63.82
C GLU A 293 92.96 -54.16 63.77
N ARG A 294 93.17 -52.83 63.77
CA ARG A 294 94.51 -52.24 63.80
C ARG A 294 95.21 -52.47 65.13
N GLU A 295 94.49 -52.33 66.25
CA GLU A 295 95.02 -52.60 67.59
C GLU A 295 95.37 -54.07 67.77
N MET A 296 94.54 -55.00 67.29
CA MET A 296 94.87 -56.43 67.28
C MET A 296 96.12 -56.72 66.44
N LYS A 297 96.24 -56.11 65.25
CA LYS A 297 97.46 -56.23 64.43
C LYS A 297 98.69 -55.63 65.11
N ALA A 298 98.54 -54.52 65.82
CA ALA A 298 99.64 -53.91 66.59
C ALA A 298 100.08 -54.81 67.75
N ALA A 299 99.13 -55.34 68.54
CA ALA A 299 99.42 -56.30 69.60
C ALA A 299 100.06 -57.59 69.07
N GLN A 300 99.62 -58.06 67.89
CA GLN A 300 100.25 -59.20 67.20
C GLN A 300 101.67 -58.89 66.75
N ASN A 301 101.92 -57.68 66.24
CA ASN A 301 103.26 -57.24 65.86
C ASN A 301 104.18 -57.09 67.07
N ASP A 302 103.69 -56.56 68.19
CA ASP A 302 104.44 -56.46 69.44
C ASP A 302 104.76 -57.85 70.01
N TYR A 303 103.79 -58.79 69.96
CA TYR A 303 104.00 -60.18 70.33
C TYR A 303 105.08 -60.85 69.46
N ASN A 304 105.02 -60.66 68.14
CA ASN A 304 106.04 -61.15 67.22
C ASN A 304 107.41 -60.50 67.51
N GLY A 305 107.45 -59.21 67.86
CA GLY A 305 108.66 -58.50 68.27
C GLY A 305 109.28 -59.05 69.56
N LEU A 306 108.45 -59.35 70.56
CA LEU A 306 108.89 -60.00 71.80
C LEU A 306 109.40 -61.42 71.55
N GLN A 307 108.77 -62.19 70.65
CA GLN A 307 109.31 -63.50 70.23
C GLN A 307 110.70 -63.39 69.60
N CYS A 308 110.95 -62.36 68.77
CA CYS A 308 112.29 -62.11 68.24
C CYS A 308 113.31 -61.76 69.34
N ILE A 309 112.92 -60.99 70.36
CA ILE A 309 113.80 -60.64 71.49
C ILE A 309 114.12 -61.88 72.33
N VAL A 310 113.12 -62.71 72.65
CA VAL A 310 113.32 -63.98 73.37
C VAL A 310 114.24 -64.90 72.57
N ALA A 311 114.02 -65.04 71.26
CA ALA A 311 114.89 -65.84 70.41
C ALA A 311 116.35 -65.32 70.37
N ASN A 312 116.55 -64.00 70.43
CA ASN A 312 117.89 -63.41 70.52
C ASN A 312 118.53 -63.64 71.90
N LEU A 313 117.79 -63.51 73.00
CA LEU A 313 118.29 -63.80 74.35
C LEU A 313 118.62 -65.28 74.55
N GLU A 314 117.81 -66.19 74.00
CA GLU A 314 118.10 -67.63 74.00
C GLU A 314 119.35 -67.98 73.19
N LYS A 315 119.68 -67.16 72.18
CA LYS A 315 120.92 -67.27 71.41
C LYS A 315 122.12 -66.75 72.22
N GLU A 316 122.01 -65.58 72.85
CA GLU A 316 123.07 -65.04 73.71
C GLU A 316 123.37 -65.93 74.93
N LEU A 317 122.35 -66.58 75.50
CA LEU A 317 122.52 -67.51 76.62
C LEU A 317 123.19 -68.84 76.23
N LYS A 318 123.16 -69.21 74.94
CA LYS A 318 123.86 -70.39 74.41
C LYS A 318 125.30 -70.09 73.99
N ASP A 319 125.64 -68.82 73.80
CA ASP A 319 126.95 -68.35 73.37
C ASP A 319 127.84 -67.84 74.53
N SER A 320 127.38 -67.95 75.80
CA SER A 320 128.14 -67.71 77.05
C SER A 320 128.35 -68.99 77.87
#